data_AF-A0A814EQP7-F1
#
_entry.id   AF-A0A814EQP7-F1
#
_cell.length_a   1.000
_cell.length_b   1.000
_cell.length_c   1.000
_cell.angle_alpha   90.00
_cell.angle_beta   90.00
_cell.angle_gamma   90.00
#
_symmetry.space_group_name_H-M   'P 1'
#
loop_
_entity.id
_entity.type
_entity.pdbx_description
1 polymer ?
#
loop_
_entity_poly.entity_id
_entity_poly.type
_entity_poly.pdbx_seq_one_letter_code
_entity_poly.pdbx_strand_id
1 'polypeptide(L)'
;MASPANQARAQWYWKSNSDPWSANAKEEWTKYSDIESAIIEEVFNGKNKTKLAELDNYSINLHDYIQISKSDPNKQRQIKRVLISRYENQEAALKKPPNIQRNSIEEQPSIKTCLSRMRKRLARADAGTALPQPAETLKKRKSSATPCLLSTPPKMVAWTFRHIPNTMKKKSYFPQEHYLRSPTSRKPKPKHVSI
;
A
#
# COMPACT_ATOMS: atom_id res chain seq x y z
N MET A 1 21.10 -30.66 -15.05
CA MET A 1 21.40 -29.36 -14.43
C MET A 1 20.21 -28.44 -14.70
N ALA A 2 19.44 -28.10 -13.67
CA ALA A 2 18.30 -27.20 -13.82
C ALA A 2 18.83 -25.81 -14.20
N SER A 3 18.48 -25.35 -15.40
CA SER A 3 18.73 -23.97 -15.81
C SER A 3 18.18 -23.05 -14.72
N PRO A 4 18.84 -21.92 -14.35
CA PRO A 4 18.32 -20.93 -13.39
C PRO A 4 17.08 -20.27 -14.01
N ALA A 5 16.00 -21.03 -14.06
CA ALA A 5 14.78 -20.76 -14.75
C ALA A 5 14.11 -19.61 -14.01
N ASN A 6 14.28 -18.42 -14.56
CA ASN A 6 13.24 -17.41 -14.68
C ASN A 6 12.33 -17.31 -13.44
N GLN A 7 12.93 -17.12 -12.25
CA GLN A 7 12.17 -16.87 -11.03
C GLN A 7 11.51 -15.50 -11.20
N ALA A 8 10.23 -15.51 -11.60
CA ALA A 8 9.40 -14.32 -11.67
C ALA A 8 9.39 -13.69 -10.27
N ARG A 9 9.83 -12.42 -10.18
CA ARG A 9 9.82 -11.70 -8.91
C ARG A 9 8.40 -11.19 -8.70
N ALA A 10 7.80 -11.58 -7.58
CA ALA A 10 6.52 -11.01 -7.18
C ALA A 10 6.72 -9.60 -6.62
N GLN A 11 5.83 -8.69 -7.00
CA GLN A 11 5.78 -7.33 -6.50
C GLN A 11 4.39 -7.07 -5.92
N TRP A 12 4.38 -6.55 -4.70
CA TRP A 12 3.16 -6.25 -3.98
C TRP A 12 2.87 -4.75 -4.02
N TYR A 13 1.57 -4.42 -4.10
CA TYR A 13 1.05 -3.06 -4.09
C TYR A 13 -0.15 -2.96 -3.16
N TRP A 14 -0.41 -1.75 -2.66
CA TRP A 14 -1.58 -1.39 -1.87
C TRP A 14 -2.29 -0.17 -2.45
N LYS A 15 -3.60 -0.09 -2.25
CA LYS A 15 -4.43 1.01 -2.77
C LYS A 15 -4.27 2.25 -1.89
N SER A 16 -3.65 3.29 -2.43
CA SER A 16 -3.27 4.51 -1.67
C SER A 16 -4.33 5.60 -1.63
N ASN A 17 -5.44 5.42 -2.34
CA ASN A 17 -6.59 6.33 -2.31
C ASN A 17 -7.03 6.70 -0.89
N SER A 18 -7.54 7.92 -0.72
CA SER A 18 -8.15 8.37 0.53
C SER A 18 -9.39 7.57 0.88
N ASP A 19 -10.20 7.24 -0.14
CA ASP A 19 -11.31 6.28 -0.04
C ASP A 19 -10.97 5.00 -0.85
N PRO A 20 -10.62 3.90 -0.18
CA PRO A 20 -10.26 2.63 -0.83
C PRO A 20 -11.40 1.99 -1.61
N TRP A 21 -12.67 2.29 -1.30
CA TRP A 21 -13.83 1.60 -1.86
C TRP A 21 -14.63 2.44 -2.87
N SER A 22 -14.25 3.69 -3.09
CA SER A 22 -14.85 4.51 -4.13
C SER A 22 -14.61 3.90 -5.52
N ALA A 23 -15.70 3.59 -6.23
CA ALA A 23 -15.65 3.07 -7.59
C ALA A 23 -15.36 4.16 -8.64
N ASN A 24 -15.60 5.43 -8.30
CA ASN A 24 -15.47 6.56 -9.23
C ASN A 24 -14.09 7.21 -9.18
N ALA A 25 -13.31 6.95 -8.13
CA ALA A 25 -11.97 7.50 -7.99
C ALA A 25 -10.97 6.72 -8.86
N LYS A 26 -10.04 7.44 -9.49
CA LYS A 26 -8.91 6.82 -10.19
C LYS A 26 -8.12 5.98 -9.20
N GLU A 27 -7.89 4.71 -9.54
CA GLU A 27 -7.13 3.82 -8.66
C GLU A 27 -5.65 4.21 -8.62
N GLU A 28 -5.16 4.48 -7.42
CA GLU A 28 -3.76 4.72 -7.15
C GLU A 28 -3.19 3.56 -6.35
N TRP A 29 -2.17 2.93 -6.93
CA TRP A 29 -1.53 1.75 -6.35
C TRP A 29 -0.08 2.10 -6.01
N THR A 30 0.24 2.05 -4.72
CA THR A 30 1.59 2.30 -4.22
C THR A 30 2.30 0.98 -3.97
N LYS A 31 3.58 0.91 -4.35
CA LYS A 31 4.42 -0.28 -4.18
C LYS A 31 4.81 -0.44 -2.71
N TYR A 32 4.80 -1.67 -2.19
CA TYR A 32 5.49 -1.97 -0.94
C TYR A 32 7.00 -1.86 -1.09
N SER A 33 7.72 -1.62 0.01
CA SER A 33 9.18 -1.70 -0.02
C SER A 33 9.64 -3.12 -0.39
N ASP A 34 10.88 -3.25 -0.85
CA ASP A 34 11.42 -4.54 -1.27
C ASP A 34 11.49 -5.55 -0.11
N ILE A 35 11.76 -5.06 1.12
CA ILE A 35 11.80 -5.87 2.34
C ILE A 35 10.39 -6.33 2.72
N GLU A 36 9.42 -5.42 2.80
CA GLU A 36 8.01 -5.76 3.10
C GLU A 36 7.45 -6.73 2.06
N SER A 37 7.75 -6.50 0.78
CA SER A 37 7.33 -7.39 -0.31
C SER A 37 7.89 -8.81 -0.14
N ALA A 38 9.14 -8.95 0.33
CA ALA A 38 9.75 -10.25 0.58
C ALA A 38 9.08 -10.99 1.75
N ILE A 39 8.79 -10.28 2.85
CA ILE A 39 8.07 -10.82 4.01
C ILE A 39 6.67 -11.31 3.60
N ILE A 40 5.93 -10.48 2.85
CA ILE A 40 4.60 -10.84 2.37
C ILE A 40 4.67 -12.09 1.48
N GLU A 41 5.63 -12.13 0.56
CA GLU A 41 5.81 -13.25 -0.35
C GLU A 41 6.23 -14.54 0.36
N GLU A 42 7.03 -14.45 1.43
CA GLU A 42 7.40 -15.61 2.27
C GLU A 42 6.17 -16.20 2.95
N VAL A 43 5.31 -15.35 3.54
CA VAL A 43 4.05 -15.80 4.17
C VAL A 43 3.07 -16.34 3.12
N PHE A 44 3.05 -15.71 1.94
CA PHE A 44 2.21 -16.14 0.82
C PHE A 44 2.60 -17.54 0.31
N ASN A 45 3.90 -17.81 0.15
CA ASN A 45 4.41 -19.11 -0.31
C ASN A 45 4.52 -20.15 0.81
N GLY A 46 4.55 -19.70 2.07
CA GLY A 46 4.62 -20.56 3.23
C GLY A 46 3.43 -21.50 3.35
N LYS A 47 3.65 -22.64 4.03
CA LYS A 47 2.60 -23.64 4.32
C LYS A 47 1.64 -23.21 5.43
N ASN A 48 1.81 -22.00 5.98
CA ASN A 48 0.98 -21.47 7.05
C ASN A 48 -0.47 -21.29 6.56
N LYS A 49 -1.41 -21.87 7.30
CA LYS A 49 -2.84 -21.83 6.97
C LYS A 49 -3.46 -20.45 7.19
N THR A 50 -2.92 -19.67 8.11
CA THR A 50 -3.49 -18.39 8.52
C THR A 50 -3.31 -17.29 7.48
N LYS A 51 -2.30 -17.40 6.61
CA LYS A 51 -2.03 -16.44 5.52
C LYS A 51 -2.06 -14.96 5.98
N LEU A 52 -1.65 -14.73 7.24
CA LEU A 52 -1.59 -13.41 7.87
C LEU A 52 -0.12 -12.99 7.98
N ALA A 53 0.25 -11.90 7.32
CA ALA A 53 1.57 -11.31 7.41
C ALA A 53 1.54 -10.10 8.35
N GLU A 54 2.40 -10.10 9.36
CA GLU A 54 2.54 -8.97 10.29
C GLU A 54 3.68 -8.06 9.84
N LEU A 55 3.38 -6.78 9.69
CA LEU A 55 4.34 -5.71 9.38
C LEU A 55 4.28 -4.66 10.49
N ASP A 56 5.18 -3.68 10.49
CA ASP A 56 5.36 -2.79 11.65
C ASP A 56 4.07 -2.07 12.06
N ASN A 57 3.43 -1.38 11.11
CA ASN A 57 2.25 -0.54 11.38
C ASN A 57 0.92 -1.20 10.96
N TYR A 58 0.97 -2.36 10.30
CA TYR A 58 -0.19 -2.97 9.69
C TYR A 58 -0.08 -4.50 9.67
N SER A 59 -1.23 -5.15 9.55
CA SER A 59 -1.35 -6.58 9.33
C SER A 59 -1.98 -6.82 7.97
N ILE A 60 -1.53 -7.82 7.24
CA ILE A 60 -2.04 -8.16 5.91
C ILE A 60 -2.68 -9.53 5.96
N ASN A 61 -3.97 -9.57 5.67
CA ASN A 61 -4.70 -10.80 5.44
C ASN A 61 -4.62 -11.14 3.94
N LEU A 62 -3.80 -12.15 3.62
CA LEU A 62 -3.57 -12.58 2.23
C LEU A 62 -4.68 -13.47 1.68
N HIS A 63 -5.61 -13.95 2.53
CA HIS A 63 -6.79 -14.66 2.06
C HIS A 63 -7.75 -13.69 1.35
N ASP A 64 -7.99 -12.54 1.99
CA ASP A 64 -8.93 -11.54 1.49
C ASP A 64 -8.26 -10.43 0.68
N TYR A 65 -6.93 -10.43 0.61
CA TYR A 65 -6.12 -9.37 -0.01
C TYR A 65 -6.41 -7.98 0.58
N ILE A 66 -6.43 -7.92 1.92
CA ILE A 66 -6.69 -6.70 2.68
C ILE A 66 -5.55 -6.41 3.66
N GLN A 67 -5.09 -5.18 3.65
CA GLN A 67 -4.24 -4.57 4.67
C GLN A 67 -5.11 -3.92 5.74
N ILE A 68 -4.82 -4.19 7.01
CA ILE A 68 -5.53 -3.66 8.18
C ILE A 68 -4.52 -2.88 9.03
N SER A 69 -4.79 -1.61 9.28
CA SER A 69 -3.95 -0.79 10.18
C SER A 69 -4.00 -1.33 11.61
N LYS A 70 -2.84 -1.44 12.26
CA LYS A 70 -2.76 -1.85 13.68
C LYS A 70 -3.30 -0.77 14.62
N SER A 71 -3.12 0.50 14.26
CA SER A 71 -3.63 1.63 15.05
C SER A 71 -5.15 1.76 14.95
N ASP A 72 -5.71 1.53 13.75
CA ASP A 72 -7.13 1.72 13.45
C ASP A 72 -7.68 0.52 12.65
N PRO A 73 -8.34 -0.47 13.27
CA PRO A 73 -8.81 -1.67 12.57
C PRO A 73 -9.89 -1.40 11.51
N ASN A 74 -10.55 -0.24 11.60
CA ASN A 74 -11.52 0.23 10.60
C ASN A 74 -10.84 0.75 9.32
N LYS A 75 -9.55 1.10 9.38
CA LYS A 75 -8.77 1.55 8.22
C LYS A 75 -8.21 0.33 7.50
N GLN A 76 -8.93 -0.09 6.49
CA GLN A 76 -8.57 -1.22 5.64
C GLN A 76 -8.23 -0.75 4.23
N ARG A 77 -7.32 -1.43 3.55
CA ARG A 77 -6.91 -1.11 2.17
C ARG A 77 -6.76 -2.39 1.37
N GLN A 78 -7.15 -2.34 0.11
CA GLN A 78 -6.94 -3.47 -0.81
C GLN A 78 -5.46 -3.59 -1.18
N ILE A 79 -5.01 -4.83 -1.35
CA ILE A 79 -3.67 -5.14 -1.85
C ILE A 79 -3.75 -5.98 -3.12
N LYS A 80 -2.69 -5.95 -3.93
CA LYS A 80 -2.56 -6.80 -5.11
C LYS A 80 -1.14 -7.32 -5.28
N ARG A 81 -1.04 -8.53 -5.83
CA ARG A 81 0.21 -9.18 -6.20
C ARG A 81 0.36 -9.13 -7.72
N VAL A 82 1.51 -8.66 -8.19
CA VAL A 82 1.86 -8.63 -9.62
C VAL A 82 3.13 -9.46 -9.82
N LEU A 83 3.09 -10.40 -10.75
CA LEU A 83 4.29 -11.13 -11.15
C LEU A 83 5.03 -10.33 -12.21
N ILE A 84 6.22 -9.84 -11.89
CA ILE A 84 7.03 -9.09 -12.84
C ILE A 84 7.89 -10.08 -13.61
N SER A 85 7.72 -10.10 -14.93
CA SER A 85 8.60 -10.84 -15.82
C SER A 85 9.96 -10.14 -15.90
N ARG A 86 11.06 -10.89 -16.09
CA ARG A 86 12.41 -10.29 -16.19
C ARG A 86 12.53 -9.22 -17.28
N TYR A 87 11.71 -9.29 -18.31
CA TYR A 87 11.76 -8.39 -19.47
C TYR A 87 11.13 -7.02 -19.20
N GLU A 88 10.07 -6.94 -18.40
CA GLU A 88 9.38 -5.66 -18.13
C GLU A 88 10.20 -4.68 -17.29
N ASN A 89 11.05 -5.19 -16.40
CA ASN A 89 11.92 -4.33 -15.57
C ASN A 89 12.94 -3.54 -16.41
N GLN A 90 13.33 -4.04 -17.58
CA GLN A 90 14.29 -3.35 -18.45
C GLN A 90 13.63 -2.20 -19.23
N GLU A 91 12.34 -2.32 -19.58
CA GLU A 91 11.64 -1.31 -20.36
C GLU A 91 11.26 -0.06 -19.52
N ALA A 92 10.92 -0.25 -18.25
CA ALA A 92 10.65 0.86 -17.33
C ALA A 92 11.91 1.70 -17.05
N ALA A 93 13.09 1.07 -17.03
CA ALA A 93 14.36 1.78 -16.89
C ALA A 93 14.72 2.59 -18.15
N LEU A 94 14.33 2.11 -19.34
CA LEU A 94 14.60 2.77 -20.62
C LEU A 94 13.66 3.95 -20.92
N LYS A 95 12.47 4.00 -20.28
CA LYS A 95 11.51 5.10 -20.43
C LYS A 95 11.77 6.32 -19.55
N LYS A 96 12.82 6.31 -18.70
CA LYS A 96 13.32 7.59 -18.18
C LYS A 96 13.90 8.32 -19.39
N PRO A 97 13.36 9.50 -19.79
CA PRO A 97 14.06 10.30 -20.78
C PRO A 97 15.48 10.46 -20.24
N PRO A 98 16.52 10.24 -21.08
CA PRO A 98 17.87 10.53 -20.66
C PRO A 98 17.81 11.93 -20.06
N ASN A 99 18.21 12.03 -18.79
CA ASN A 99 18.51 13.32 -18.20
C ASN A 99 19.71 13.82 -18.99
N ILE A 100 19.43 14.38 -20.17
CA ILE A 100 20.32 15.25 -20.89
C ILE A 100 20.51 16.34 -19.87
N GLN A 101 21.58 16.21 -19.09
CA GLN A 101 22.18 17.33 -18.44
C GLN A 101 22.32 18.34 -19.57
N ARG A 102 21.43 19.33 -19.60
CA ARG A 102 21.66 20.56 -20.32
C ARG A 102 22.90 21.10 -19.63
N ASN A 103 24.04 20.67 -20.18
CA ASN A 103 25.31 21.28 -19.96
C ASN A 103 25.04 22.76 -20.07
N SER A 104 25.29 23.44 -18.96
CA SER A 104 25.76 24.80 -18.88
C SER A 104 26.30 25.29 -20.22
N ILE A 105 25.41 25.74 -21.11
CA ILE A 105 25.75 26.84 -21.99
C ILE A 105 25.68 28.01 -21.03
N GLU A 106 26.87 28.30 -20.53
CA GLU A 106 27.29 29.56 -19.97
C GLU A 106 26.70 30.69 -20.82
N GLU A 107 25.47 31.09 -20.50
CA GLU A 107 24.94 32.38 -20.94
C GLU A 107 25.82 33.43 -20.28
N GLN A 108 26.80 33.88 -21.06
CA GLN A 108 27.43 35.18 -20.91
C GLN A 108 26.37 36.20 -20.47
N PRO A 109 26.63 37.03 -19.44
CA PRO A 109 25.69 38.04 -18.99
C PRO A 109 25.46 39.04 -20.13
N SER A 110 24.43 38.78 -20.93
CA SER A 110 23.92 39.73 -21.92
C SER A 110 23.47 40.98 -21.16
N ILE A 111 23.97 42.12 -21.64
CA ILE A 111 23.89 43.50 -21.11
C ILE A 111 22.46 44.01 -20.80
N LYS A 112 21.42 43.17 -20.94
CA LYS A 112 20.01 43.54 -20.79
C LYS A 112 19.46 43.51 -19.36
N THR A 113 20.24 43.09 -18.36
CA THR A 113 19.78 43.03 -16.95
C THR A 113 20.34 44.16 -16.07
N CYS A 114 20.77 45.28 -16.67
CA CYS A 114 21.16 46.48 -15.93
C CYS A 114 19.97 47.43 -15.63
N LEU A 115 18.82 47.30 -16.32
CA LEU A 115 17.71 48.26 -16.21
C LEU A 115 16.51 47.82 -15.35
N SER A 116 16.41 46.57 -14.92
CA SER A 116 15.29 46.08 -14.09
C SER A 116 15.53 46.22 -12.58
N ARG A 117 16.79 46.39 -12.13
CA ARG A 117 17.13 46.63 -10.71
C ARG A 117 16.92 48.08 -10.25
N MET A 118 16.79 49.05 -11.16
CA MET A 118 16.52 50.45 -10.79
C MET A 118 15.03 50.77 -10.54
N ARG A 119 14.09 49.98 -11.06
CA ARG A 119 12.64 50.30 -10.96
C ARG A 119 11.95 49.76 -9.70
N LYS A 120 12.61 48.98 -8.85
CA LYS A 120 12.02 48.40 -7.62
C LYS A 120 12.54 49.02 -6.32
N ARG A 121 13.10 50.23 -6.38
CA ARG A 121 13.47 51.05 -5.21
C ARG A 121 12.49 52.20 -4.91
N LEU A 122 11.39 52.34 -5.66
CA LEU A 122 10.45 53.47 -5.53
C LEU A 122 9.03 53.10 -5.06
N ALA A 123 8.79 51.87 -4.59
CA ALA A 123 7.46 51.42 -4.15
C ALA A 123 7.43 50.84 -2.73
N ARG A 124 8.29 51.34 -1.83
CA ARG A 124 8.22 51.07 -0.39
C ARG A 124 8.39 52.38 0.40
N ALA A 125 7.49 53.31 0.14
CA ALA A 125 7.06 54.30 1.12
C ALA A 125 5.54 54.12 1.24
N ASP A 126 5.01 54.22 2.45
CA ASP A 126 3.57 54.18 2.78
C ASP A 126 2.87 52.82 2.80
N ALA A 127 3.25 52.00 3.78
CA ALA A 127 2.30 51.29 4.63
C ALA A 127 3.08 50.89 5.89
N GLY A 128 3.00 51.65 6.98
CA GLY A 128 1.76 51.76 7.72
C GLY A 128 1.88 50.83 8.92
N THR A 129 2.59 51.33 9.93
CA THR A 129 2.60 50.95 11.34
C THR A 129 1.39 50.12 11.78
N ALA A 130 1.63 48.87 12.20
CA ALA A 130 0.74 48.17 13.12
C ALA A 130 1.59 47.63 14.27
N LEU A 131 1.32 48.20 15.44
CA LEU A 131 1.96 47.98 16.73
C LEU A 131 1.91 46.50 17.17
N PRO A 132 2.95 46.00 17.86
CA PRO A 132 2.84 44.76 18.61
C PRO A 132 1.93 44.97 19.82
N GLN A 133 0.80 44.25 19.84
CA GLN A 133 -0.06 44.15 21.02
C GLN A 133 0.63 43.28 22.10
N PRO A 134 0.44 43.62 23.39
CA PRO A 134 1.19 43.05 24.50
C PRO A 134 0.75 41.62 24.85
N ALA A 135 1.73 40.90 25.38
CA ALA A 135 1.56 39.66 26.12
C ALA A 135 0.52 39.85 27.25
N GLU A 136 -0.39 38.88 27.41
CA GLU A 136 -0.94 38.46 28.72
C GLU A 136 -1.95 37.33 28.53
N THR A 137 -1.66 36.14 29.05
CA THR A 137 -2.36 35.59 30.23
C THR A 137 -1.99 34.13 30.45
N LEU A 138 -1.11 33.97 31.43
CA LEU A 138 -0.93 32.79 32.25
C LEU A 138 -2.28 32.32 32.85
N LYS A 139 -2.94 31.33 32.24
CA LYS A 139 -4.01 30.59 32.92
C LYS A 139 -3.45 29.40 33.69
N LYS A 140 -3.05 29.74 34.92
CA LYS A 140 -2.87 28.85 36.06
C LYS A 140 -4.20 28.14 36.38
N ARG A 141 -4.12 26.85 36.70
CA ARG A 141 -5.03 26.05 37.55
C ARG A 141 -6.45 25.75 37.02
N LYS A 142 -6.69 24.46 36.80
CA LYS A 142 -7.50 23.66 37.74
C LYS A 142 -7.22 22.17 37.56
N SER A 143 -6.52 21.62 38.55
CA SER A 143 -6.59 20.23 38.95
C SER A 143 -8.06 19.82 39.13
N SER A 144 -8.63 19.07 38.19
CA SER A 144 -9.80 18.25 38.48
C SER A 144 -9.28 16.98 39.12
N ALA A 145 -9.40 16.91 40.45
CA ALA A 145 -9.34 15.65 41.16
C ALA A 145 -10.41 14.73 40.55
N THR A 146 -9.97 13.70 39.85
CA THR A 146 -10.82 12.57 39.51
C THR A 146 -11.13 11.84 40.82
N PRO A 147 -12.41 11.71 41.23
CA PRO A 147 -12.74 10.91 42.39
C PRO A 147 -12.33 9.46 42.11
N CYS A 148 -11.58 8.88 43.04
CA CYS A 148 -11.33 7.45 43.13
C CYS A 148 -12.68 6.73 43.24
N LEU A 149 -13.27 6.35 42.10
CA LEU A 149 -14.39 5.45 42.06
C LEU A 149 -13.85 4.06 42.37
N LEU A 150 -14.14 3.65 43.60
CA LEU A 150 -14.28 2.29 44.08
C LEU A 150 -14.06 1.24 42.99
N SER A 151 -12.94 0.55 43.14
CA SER A 151 -12.76 -0.83 42.70
C SER A 151 -13.92 -1.66 43.24
N THR A 152 -14.99 -1.78 42.46
CA THR A 152 -15.90 -2.91 42.56
C THR A 152 -15.27 -4.05 41.77
N PRO A 153 -14.97 -5.20 42.38
CA PRO A 153 -14.52 -6.36 41.64
C PRO A 153 -15.60 -6.74 40.61
N PRO A 154 -15.23 -7.07 39.36
CA PRO A 154 -16.19 -7.60 38.41
C PRO A 154 -16.80 -8.86 39.02
N LYS A 155 -18.12 -8.84 39.19
CA LYS A 155 -18.89 -10.04 39.51
C LYS A 155 -18.50 -11.09 38.48
N MET A 156 -17.86 -12.16 38.94
CA MET A 156 -17.65 -13.35 38.13
C MET A 156 -19.03 -13.84 37.72
N VAL A 157 -19.44 -13.49 36.50
CA VAL A 157 -20.54 -14.15 35.85
C VAL A 157 -20.03 -15.55 35.63
N ALA A 158 -20.47 -16.48 36.47
CA ALA A 158 -20.24 -17.89 36.27
C ALA A 158 -20.79 -18.22 34.88
N TRP A 159 -19.89 -18.34 33.91
CA TRP A 159 -20.19 -18.94 32.63
C TRP A 159 -20.50 -20.40 32.95
N THR A 160 -21.78 -20.70 33.13
CA THR A 160 -22.26 -22.07 33.08
C THR A 160 -21.89 -22.59 31.71
N PHE A 161 -20.84 -23.41 31.68
CA PHE A 161 -20.41 -24.19 30.54
C PHE A 161 -21.60 -25.08 30.16
N ARG A 162 -22.46 -24.61 29.25
CA ARG A 162 -23.41 -25.49 28.59
C ARG A 162 -22.55 -26.46 27.78
N HIS A 163 -22.45 -27.67 28.31
CA HIS A 163 -21.96 -28.83 27.60
C HIS A 163 -22.63 -28.86 26.22
N ILE A 164 -21.88 -28.52 25.18
CA ILE A 164 -22.27 -28.83 23.81
C ILE A 164 -21.99 -30.33 23.67
N PRO A 165 -23.01 -31.17 23.44
CA PRO A 165 -22.77 -32.59 23.18
C PRO A 165 -21.93 -32.73 21.90
N ASN A 166 -20.75 -33.29 22.09
CA ASN A 166 -19.83 -33.70 21.04
C ASN A 166 -20.41 -34.92 20.31
N THR A 167 -21.27 -34.69 19.33
CA THR A 167 -21.76 -35.76 18.46
C THR A 167 -21.99 -35.25 17.04
N MET A 168 -20.94 -35.04 16.23
CA MET A 168 -21.05 -35.24 14.77
C MET A 168 -19.77 -35.80 14.17
N LYS A 169 -19.74 -37.13 14.11
CA LYS A 169 -19.33 -37.98 12.99
C LYS A 169 -18.27 -37.40 12.05
N LYS A 170 -17.06 -37.97 12.13
CA LYS A 170 -16.11 -38.06 11.02
C LYS A 170 -16.83 -38.62 9.79
N LYS A 171 -17.19 -37.77 8.83
CA LYS A 171 -17.36 -38.17 7.43
C LYS A 171 -16.11 -37.69 6.69
N SER A 172 -15.18 -38.61 6.52
CA SER A 172 -14.14 -38.53 5.51
C SER A 172 -14.81 -38.45 4.14
N TYR A 173 -15.04 -37.25 3.63
CA TYR A 173 -15.30 -37.05 2.22
C TYR A 173 -13.96 -36.81 1.54
N PHE A 174 -13.40 -37.89 0.99
CA PHE A 174 -12.48 -37.81 -0.12
C PHE A 174 -13.27 -37.33 -1.34
N PRO A 175 -12.96 -36.17 -1.95
CA PRO A 175 -13.36 -35.94 -3.33
C PRO A 175 -12.40 -36.75 -4.20
N GLN A 176 -12.91 -37.84 -4.78
CA GLN A 176 -12.26 -38.49 -5.92
C GLN A 176 -12.15 -37.50 -7.08
N GLU A 177 -11.05 -37.62 -7.79
CA GLU A 177 -10.70 -36.82 -8.95
C GLU A 177 -11.73 -36.94 -10.08
N HIS A 178 -12.10 -35.80 -10.64
CA HIS A 178 -12.40 -35.71 -12.06
C HIS A 178 -11.72 -34.45 -12.60
N TYR A 179 -10.45 -34.60 -12.98
CA TYR A 179 -9.78 -33.68 -13.89
C TYR A 179 -10.59 -33.64 -15.20
N LEU A 180 -11.38 -32.59 -15.37
CA LEU A 180 -11.85 -32.18 -16.69
C LEU A 180 -10.61 -31.81 -17.51
N ARG A 181 -10.17 -32.76 -18.35
CA ARG A 181 -9.25 -32.50 -19.46
C ARG A 181 -9.79 -31.33 -20.27
N SER A 182 -9.08 -30.20 -20.25
CA SER A 182 -9.27 -29.14 -21.22
C SER A 182 -9.15 -29.72 -22.64
N PRO A 183 -10.09 -29.46 -23.55
CA PRO A 183 -9.97 -29.92 -24.93
C PRO A 183 -8.78 -29.22 -25.59
N THR A 184 -7.82 -30.02 -26.07
CA THR A 184 -6.73 -29.54 -26.90
C THR A 184 -7.30 -29.01 -28.21
N SER A 185 -7.15 -27.71 -28.43
CA SER A 185 -7.44 -27.03 -29.69
C SER A 185 -6.57 -27.63 -30.79
N ARG A 186 -7.12 -28.58 -31.55
CA ARG A 186 -6.51 -29.09 -32.78
C ARG A 186 -6.81 -28.07 -33.89
N LYS A 187 -5.78 -27.30 -34.27
CA LYS A 187 -5.81 -26.49 -35.50
C LYS A 187 -6.08 -27.40 -36.72
N PRO A 188 -7.02 -27.04 -37.61
CA PRO A 188 -7.23 -27.80 -38.84
C PRO A 188 -6.03 -27.65 -39.79
N LYS A 189 -5.58 -28.78 -40.36
CA LYS A 189 -4.59 -28.79 -41.45
C LYS A 189 -5.21 -28.20 -42.73
N PRO A 190 -4.47 -27.39 -43.51
CA PRO A 190 -4.92 -26.94 -44.82
C PRO A 190 -4.99 -28.14 -45.78
N LYS A 191 -6.11 -28.27 -46.50
CA LYS A 191 -6.24 -29.20 -47.61
C LYS A 191 -5.52 -28.60 -48.81
N HIS A 192 -4.52 -29.31 -49.32
CA HIS A 192 -3.88 -29.03 -50.59
C HIS A 192 -4.91 -29.29 -51.70
N VAL A 193 -5.29 -28.24 -52.43
CA VAL A 193 -6.07 -28.37 -53.67
C VAL A 193 -5.05 -28.47 -54.80
N SER A 194 -4.99 -29.62 -55.44
CA SER A 194 -4.28 -29.78 -56.70
C SER A 194 -5.24 -29.40 -57.83
N ILE A 195 -4.79 -28.49 -58.70
CA ILE A 195 -5.44 -28.13 -59.96
C ILE A 195 -4.99 -29.13 -61.03
#